data_AF-A0A0F9CU77-F1
#
_entry.id   AF-A0A0F9CU77-F1
#
_cell.length_a   1.000
_cell.length_b   1.000
_cell.length_c   1.000
_cell.angle_alpha   90.00
_cell.angle_beta   90.00
_cell.angle_gamma   90.00
#
_symmetry.space_group_name_H-M   'P 1'
#
loop_
_entity.id
_entity.type
_entity.pdbx_description
1 polymer ?
#
loop_
_entity_poly.entity_id
_entity_poly.type
_entity_poly.pdbx_seq_one_letter_code
_entity_poly.pdbx_strand_id
1 'polypeptide(L)'
;MKLHGYHKSSATLRVVIVLELKKLDYEVIAINLKKDEQGNMLVPILEDKDKIITQSLSIIEYLEKNYKSGKLRVIFYLLGLDITFLILSEINEY
;
A
#
# COMPACT_ATOMS: atom_id res chain seq x y z
N MET A 1 3.87 -6.35 11.31
CA MET A 1 4.01 -6.55 9.86
C MET A 1 5.18 -5.73 9.34
N LYS A 2 5.75 -6.08 8.17
CA LYS A 2 6.80 -5.28 7.54
C LYS A 2 6.36 -4.88 6.13
N LEU A 3 6.40 -3.59 5.84
CA LEU A 3 6.10 -3.04 4.53
C LEU A 3 7.40 -2.59 3.87
N HIS A 4 7.85 -3.35 2.89
CA HIS A 4 8.97 -2.97 2.06
C HIS A 4 8.47 -2.03 0.97
N GLY A 5 8.98 -0.80 0.97
CA GLY A 5 8.41 0.25 0.15
C GLY A 5 9.36 1.38 -0.15
N TYR A 6 9.03 2.12 -1.21
CA TYR A 6 9.71 3.36 -1.57
C TYR A 6 8.76 4.53 -1.31
N HIS A 7 9.21 5.52 -0.54
CA HIS A 7 8.34 6.61 -0.07
C HIS A 7 7.71 7.45 -1.20
N LYS A 8 8.33 7.50 -2.40
CA LYS A 8 7.73 8.18 -3.58
C LYS A 8 6.91 7.26 -4.48
N SER A 9 6.68 6.01 -4.09
CA SER A 9 5.83 5.08 -4.84
C SER A 9 4.37 5.27 -4.41
N SER A 10 3.51 5.66 -5.36
CA SER A 10 2.06 5.75 -5.12
C SER A 10 1.47 4.42 -4.65
N ALA A 11 1.98 3.29 -5.15
CA ALA A 11 1.58 1.96 -4.71
C ALA A 11 1.95 1.69 -3.24
N THR A 12 3.11 2.18 -2.77
CA THR A 12 3.51 2.08 -1.35
C THR A 12 2.64 2.97 -0.48
N LEU A 13 2.41 4.22 -0.90
CA LEU A 13 1.55 5.18 -0.18
C LEU A 13 0.13 4.64 0.01
N ARG A 14 -0.43 3.97 -1.02
CA ARG A 14 -1.73 3.27 -0.91
C ARG A 14 -1.79 2.33 0.29
N VAL A 15 -0.78 1.47 0.42
CA VAL A 15 -0.76 0.45 1.48
C VAL A 15 -0.55 1.10 2.85
N VAL A 16 0.32 2.11 2.94
CA VAL A 16 0.52 2.91 4.17
C VAL A 16 -0.81 3.49 4.66
N ILE A 17 -1.56 4.18 3.79
CA ILE A 17 -2.86 4.76 4.14
C ILE A 17 -3.82 3.69 4.68
N VAL A 18 -3.90 2.52 4.03
CA VAL A 18 -4.76 1.42 4.50
C VAL A 18 -4.33 0.90 5.87
N LEU A 19 -3.03 0.75 6.11
CA LEU A 19 -2.50 0.29 7.40
C LEU A 19 -2.82 1.30 8.51
N GLU A 20 -2.65 2.59 8.26
CA GLU A 20 -2.99 3.68 9.19
C GLU A 20 -4.50 3.72 9.48
N LEU A 21 -5.35 3.64 8.44
CA LEU A 21 -6.81 3.64 8.60
C LEU A 21 -7.30 2.42 9.40
N LYS A 22 -6.62 1.28 9.26
CA LYS A 22 -6.91 0.08 10.06
C LYS A 22 -6.27 0.07 11.44
N LYS A 23 -5.41 1.06 11.73
CA LYS A 23 -4.61 1.14 12.96
C LYS A 23 -3.82 -0.15 13.22
N LEU A 24 -3.19 -0.67 12.17
CA LEU A 24 -2.35 -1.87 12.27
C LEU A 24 -0.91 -1.47 12.59
N ASP A 25 -0.24 -2.25 13.42
CA ASP A 25 1.18 -2.05 13.70
C ASP A 25 2.03 -2.62 12.56
N TYR A 26 2.85 -1.77 11.97
CA TYR A 26 3.78 -2.15 10.90
C TYR A 26 5.08 -1.36 10.97
N GLU A 27 6.12 -1.94 10.40
CA GLU A 27 7.42 -1.31 10.19
C GLU A 27 7.60 -1.02 8.70
N VAL A 28 8.00 0.20 8.33
CA VAL A 28 8.36 0.54 6.96
C VAL A 28 9.84 0.26 6.73
N ILE A 29 10.13 -0.67 5.83
CA ILE A 29 11.49 -0.98 5.40
C ILE A 29 11.74 -0.26 4.07
N ALA A 30 12.54 0.80 4.15
CA ALA A 30 12.83 1.62 2.97
C ALA A 30 13.66 0.83 1.95
N ILE A 31 13.09 0.64 0.76
CA ILE A 31 13.84 0.15 -0.41
C ILE A 31 14.42 1.35 -1.14
N ASN A 32 15.75 1.38 -1.27
CA ASN A 32 16.43 2.39 -2.06
C ASN A 32 16.41 1.99 -3.54
N LEU A 33 15.39 2.46 -4.26
CA LEU A 33 15.30 2.31 -5.72
C LEU A 33 16.30 3.28 -6.39
N LYS A 34 17.61 2.97 -6.31
CA LYS A 34 18.60 3.67 -7.14
C LYS A 34 18.31 3.35 -8.60
N LYS A 35 18.32 4.41 -9.42
CA LYS A 35 17.83 4.44 -10.81
C LYS A 35 18.51 3.43 -11.75
N ASP A 36 19.68 2.90 -11.39
CA ASP A 36 20.54 2.12 -12.29
C ASP A 36 20.83 0.68 -11.85
N GLU A 37 20.42 0.21 -10.66
CA GLU A 37 20.80 -1.13 -10.14
C GLU A 37 19.62 -2.06 -9.78
N GLN A 38 18.40 -1.53 -9.62
CA GLN A 38 17.23 -2.32 -9.20
C GLN A 38 16.13 -2.32 -10.27
N GLY A 39 16.54 -2.59 -11.52
CA GLY A 39 15.62 -2.76 -12.65
C GLY A 39 14.43 -3.65 -12.27
N ASN A 40 13.23 -3.05 -12.33
CA ASN A 40 11.93 -3.69 -12.15
C ASN A 40 11.58 -4.24 -10.75
N MET A 41 12.24 -3.83 -9.66
CA MET A 41 11.74 -4.23 -8.33
C MET A 41 10.37 -3.59 -8.06
N LEU A 42 9.32 -4.42 -8.04
CA LEU A 42 7.95 -3.99 -7.83
C LEU A 42 7.67 -3.84 -6.33
N VAL A 43 7.66 -2.59 -5.87
CA VAL A 43 7.20 -2.21 -4.52
C VAL A 43 5.74 -1.75 -4.60
N PRO A 44 4.92 -1.96 -3.56
CA PRO A 44 5.27 -2.49 -2.23
C PRO A 44 5.24 -4.02 -2.12
N ILE A 45 5.94 -4.53 -1.10
CA ILE A 45 5.87 -5.91 -0.63
C ILE A 45 5.51 -5.89 0.86
N LEU A 46 4.46 -6.61 1.24
CA LEU A 46 4.05 -6.78 2.62
C LEU A 46 4.47 -8.17 3.12
N GLU A 47 5.24 -8.20 4.20
CA GLU A 47 5.48 -9.41 4.98
C GLU A 47 4.56 -9.41 6.21
N ASP A 48 3.75 -10.45 6.30
CA ASP A 48 2.86 -10.70 7.43
C ASP A 48 2.93 -12.17 7.85
N LYS A 49 3.61 -12.43 8.97
CA LYS A 49 3.93 -13.79 9.45
C LYS A 49 4.65 -14.58 8.35
N ASP A 50 4.10 -15.71 7.92
CA ASP A 50 4.67 -16.58 6.89
C ASP A 50 4.21 -16.21 5.46
N LYS A 51 3.58 -15.04 5.27
CA LYS A 51 3.06 -14.60 3.97
C LYS A 51 3.84 -13.40 3.45
N ILE A 52 4.16 -13.47 2.16
CA ILE A 52 4.69 -12.36 1.38
C ILE A 52 3.63 -12.01 0.33
N ILE A 53 3.10 -10.80 0.40
CA ILE A 53 2.11 -10.29 -0.55
C ILE A 53 2.73 -9.15 -1.34
N THR A 54 2.63 -9.21 -2.67
CA THR A 54 3.07 -8.15 -3.59
C THR A 54 1.86 -7.52 -4.26
N GLN A 55 2.05 -6.41 -4.98
CA GLN A 55 1.00 -5.59 -5.59
C GLN A 55 0.13 -4.89 -4.55
N SER A 56 -0.03 -3.58 -4.68
CA SER A 56 -0.76 -2.80 -3.67
C SER A 56 -2.22 -3.25 -3.53
N LEU A 57 -2.89 -3.65 -4.62
CA LEU A 57 -4.29 -4.06 -4.56
C LEU A 57 -4.47 -5.38 -3.79
N SER A 58 -3.66 -6.39 -4.11
CA SER A 58 -3.68 -7.68 -3.41
C SER A 58 -3.30 -7.55 -1.94
N ILE A 59 -2.38 -6.65 -1.60
CA ILE A 59 -2.07 -6.32 -0.21
C ILE A 59 -3.31 -5.73 0.49
N ILE A 60 -4.01 -4.79 -0.13
CA ILE A 60 -5.20 -4.19 0.49
C ILE A 60 -6.33 -5.23 0.68
N GLU A 61 -6.60 -6.06 -0.33
CA GLU A 61 -7.57 -7.15 -0.22
C GLU A 61 -7.20 -8.15 0.89
N TYR A 62 -5.92 -8.47 1.00
CA TYR A 62 -5.40 -9.30 2.09
C TYR A 62 -5.67 -8.65 3.46
N LEU A 63 -5.36 -7.36 3.62
CA LEU A 63 -5.56 -6.63 4.86
C LEU A 63 -7.04 -6.54 5.23
N GLU A 64 -7.91 -6.27 4.26
CA GLU A 64 -9.37 -6.25 4.45
C GLU A 64 -9.90 -7.60 4.94
N LYS A 65 -9.46 -8.70 4.32
CA LYS A 65 -9.94 -10.04 4.65
C LYS A 65 -9.46 -10.51 6.02
N ASN A 66 -8.24 -10.16 6.42
CA ASN A 66 -7.59 -10.72 7.61
C ASN A 66 -7.67 -9.82 8.85
N TYR A 67 -7.89 -8.50 8.68
CA TYR A 67 -7.91 -7.54 9.78
C TYR A 67 -9.22 -6.75 9.83
N LYS A 68 -10.05 -7.08 10.84
CA LYS A 68 -11.39 -6.51 11.05
C LYS A 68 -11.39 -5.16 11.78
N SER A 69 -10.25 -4.73 12.34
CA SER A 69 -10.08 -3.44 13.00
C SER A 69 -9.99 -2.32 11.97
N GLY A 70 -10.69 -1.21 12.22
CA GLY A 70 -10.86 -0.13 11.26
C GLY A 70 -11.66 -0.59 10.04
N LYS A 71 -12.94 -0.20 9.99
CA LYS A 71 -13.71 -0.35 8.75
C LYS A 71 -13.11 0.61 7.74
N LEU A 72 -12.41 0.10 6.72
CA LEU A 72 -12.42 0.83 5.46
C LEU A 72 -13.88 0.90 5.06
N ARG A 73 -14.41 2.12 4.98
CA ARG A 73 -15.68 2.32 4.29
C ARG A 73 -15.30 2.22 2.81
N VAL A 74 -15.43 1.01 2.27
CA VAL A 74 -15.14 0.55 0.89
C VAL A 74 -15.94 1.35 -0.19
N ILE A 75 -16.53 2.50 0.16
CA ILE A 75 -17.28 3.38 -0.74
C ILE A 75 -16.45 3.79 -1.96
N PHE A 76 -15.12 3.84 -1.88
CA PHE A 76 -14.27 4.13 -3.04
C PHE A 76 -14.18 2.95 -4.03
N TYR A 77 -14.21 1.70 -3.58
CA TYR A 77 -14.13 0.52 -4.45
C TYR A 77 -15.42 0.24 -5.22
N LEU A 78 -16.58 0.59 -4.64
CA LEU A 78 -17.89 0.35 -5.28
C LEU A 78 -18.26 1.37 -6.36
N LEU A 79 -17.60 2.54 -6.38
CA LEU A 79 -17.84 3.58 -7.39
C LEU A 79 -16.97 3.43 -8.64
N GLY A 80 -16.13 2.39 -8.73
CA GLY A 80 -15.22 2.21 -9.87
C GLY A 80 -14.15 3.29 -9.97
N LEU A 81 -13.99 4.12 -8.93
CA LEU A 81 -12.92 5.09 -8.82
C LEU A 81 -11.69 4.33 -8.34
N ASP A 82 -10.81 4.00 -9.28
CA ASP A 82 -9.48 3.48 -8.97
C ASP A 82 -8.84 4.44 -7.96
N ILE A 83 -8.48 3.93 -6.78
CA ILE A 83 -7.82 4.70 -5.71
C ILE A 83 -6.58 5.45 -6.22
N THR A 84 -6.01 4.98 -7.34
CA THR A 84 -4.97 5.70 -8.11
C THR A 84 -5.40 7.12 -8.48
N PHE A 85 -6.64 7.36 -8.90
CA PHE A 85 -7.14 8.68 -9.29
C PHE A 85 -7.24 9.64 -8.09
N LEU A 86 -7.69 9.15 -6.93
CA LEU A 86 -7.80 9.94 -5.70
C LEU A 86 -6.41 10.37 -5.18
N ILE A 87 -5.43 9.47 -5.28
CA ILE A 87 -4.05 9.74 -4.86
C ILE A 87 -3.33 10.66 -5.84
N LEU A 88 -3.59 10.53 -7.15
CA LEU A 88 -3.06 11.46 -8.14
C LEU A 88 -3.67 12.87 -8.01
N SER A 89 -4.94 13.00 -7.60
CA SER A 89 -5.54 14.31 -7.34
C SER A 89 -4.99 15.00 -6.09
N GLU A 90 -4.70 14.27 -5.01
CA GLU A 90 -4.11 14.86 -3.80
C GLU A 90 -2.63 15.23 -3.95
N ILE A 91 -1.88 14.52 -4.82
CA ILE A 91 -0.46 14.81 -5.07
C ILE A 91 -0.26 15.98 -6.05
N ASN A 92 -1.21 16.24 -6.95
CA ASN A 92 -1.12 17.35 -7.91
C ASN A 92 -1.59 18.72 -7.37
N GLU A 93 -2.02 18.79 -6.11
CA GLU A 93 -2.39 20.06 -5.45
C GLU A 93 -1.24 20.72 -4.65
N TYR A 94 0.01 20.26 -4.80
CA TYR A 94 1.20 20.90 -4.21
C TYR A 94 2.36 21.06 -5.20
#